data_AF-A0A561VP14-F1
#
_entry.id   AF-A0A561VP14-F1
#
_cell.length_a   1.000
_cell.length_b   1.000
_cell.length_c   1.000
_cell.angle_alpha   90.00
_cell.angle_beta   90.00
_cell.angle_gamma   90.00
#
_symmetry.space_group_name_H-M   'P 1'
#
loop_
_entity.id
_entity.type
_entity.pdbx_description
1 polymer ?
#
loop_
_entity_poly.entity_id
_entity_poly.type
_entity_poly.pdbx_seq_one_letter_code
_entity_poly.pdbx_strand_id
1 'polypeptide(L)' 'MELILWILAVVLVVAGILALFRRQILWGVVLIVVGLLVGPGGVSIFN' A
#
# COMPACT_ATOMS: atom_id res chain seq x y z
N MET A 1 -13.22 11.24 -9.81
CA MET A 1 -12.76 11.39 -8.41
C MET A 1 -11.83 10.25 -7.98
N GLU A 2 -11.40 9.41 -8.94
CA GLU A 2 -10.55 8.24 -8.75
C GLU A 2 -9.04 8.50 -8.58
N LEU A 3 -8.50 9.64 -9.06
CA LEU A 3 -7.06 9.95 -8.99
C LEU A 3 -6.54 10.14 -7.56
N ILE A 4 -7.35 10.72 -6.66
CA ILE A 4 -6.94 10.96 -5.27
C ILE A 4 -6.77 9.65 -4.51
N LEU A 5 -7.66 8.67 -4.73
CA LEU A 5 -7.57 7.35 -4.13
C LEU A 5 -6.36 6.57 -4.67
N TRP A 6 -6.06 6.73 -5.96
CA TRP A 6 -4.88 6.14 -6.58
C TRP A 6 -3.58 6.69 -5.99
N ILE A 7 -3.49 8.01 -5.79
CA ILE A 7 -2.31 8.65 -5.17
C ILE A 7 -2.15 8.20 -3.71
N LEU A 8 -3.23 8.10 -2.94
CA LEU A 8 -3.18 7.58 -1.56
C LEU A 8 -2.72 6.12 -1.51
N ALA A 9 -3.17 5.29 -2.45
CA ALA A 9 -2.74 3.90 -2.55
C ALA A 9 -1.23 3.78 -2.85
N VAL A 10 -0.70 4.61 -3.75
CA VAL A 10 0.74 4.64 -4.06
C VAL A 10 1.57 5.05 -2.84
N VAL A 11 1.13 6.08 -2.11
CA VAL A 11 1.83 6.54 -0.89
C VAL A 11 1.88 5.45 0.18
N LEU A 12 0.79 4.70 0.36
CA LEU A 12 0.71 3.61 1.34
C LEU A 12 1.69 2.46 1.00
N VAL A 13 1.77 2.09 -0.28
CA VAL A 13 2.70 1.04 -0.77
C VAL A 13 4.16 1.47 -0.56
N VAL A 14 4.49 2.72 -0.91
CA VAL A 14 5.85 3.26 -0.71
C VAL A 14 6.20 3.31 0.78
N ALA A 15 5.26 3.68 1.65
CA ALA A 15 5.48 3.65 3.10
C ALA A 15 5.77 2.22 3.62
N GLY A 16 5.12 1.19 3.07
CA GLY A 16 5.40 -0.21 3.40
C GLY A 16 6.80 -0.67 2.96
N ILE A 17 7.24 -0.28 1.77
CA ILE A 17 8.60 -0.55 1.28
C ILE A 17 9.65 0.15 2.16
N LEU A 18 9.41 1.41 2.55
CA LEU A 18 10.30 2.15 3.43
C LEU A 18 10.37 1.57 4.84
N ALA A 19 9.29 0.97 5.35
CA ALA A 19 9.27 0.31 6.66
C ALA A 19 10.12 -0.97 6.70
N LEU A 20 10.13 -1.75 5.61
CA LEU A 20 11.04 -2.90 5.47
C LEU A 20 12.51 -2.48 5.50
N PHE A 21 12.84 -1.35 4.84
CA PHE A 21 14.20 -0.82 4.81
C PHE A 21 14.74 -0.43 6.20
N ARG A 22 13.84 -0.10 7.14
CA ARG A 22 14.20 0.21 8.54
C ARG A 22 14.41 -1.02 9.42
N ARG A 23 14.53 -2.23 8.84
CA ARG A 23 14.64 -3.51 9.59
C ARG A 23 13.44 -3.81 10.50
N GLN A 24 12.35 -3.05 10.38
CA GLN A 24 11.11 -3.28 11.13
C GLN A 24 10.28 -4.33 10.40
N ILE A 25 10.76 -5.57 10.40
CA ILE A 25 10.18 -6.68 9.63
C ILE A 25 8.69 -6.84 9.92
N LEU A 26 8.29 -6.73 11.20
CA LEU A 26 6.88 -6.86 11.61
C LEU A 26 6.00 -5.76 11.00
N TRP A 27 6.41 -4.49 11.10
CA TRP A 27 5.67 -3.36 10.55
C TRP A 27 5.69 -3.33 9.02
N GLY A 28 6.82 -3.72 8.40
CA GLY A 28 6.93 -3.81 6.95
C GLY A 28 6.00 -4.87 6.35
N VAL A 29 5.87 -6.04 6.99
CA VAL A 29 4.92 -7.08 6.57
C VAL A 29 3.48 -6.59 6.70
N VAL A 30 3.11 -5.99 7.84
CA VAL A 30 1.76 -5.42 8.04
C VAL A 30 1.45 -4.36 6.99
N LEU A 31 2.37 -3.44 6.73
CA LEU A 31 2.18 -2.38 5.73
C LEU A 31 2.14 -2.91 4.29
N ILE A 32 2.85 -4.00 3.98
CA ILE A 32 2.74 -4.66 2.67
C ILE A 32 1.37 -5.31 2.50
N VAL A 33 0.87 -6.04 3.50
CA VAL A 33 -0.45 -6.68 3.42
C VAL A 33 -1.55 -5.62 3.27
N VAL A 34 -1.50 -4.55 4.06
CA VAL A 34 -2.44 -3.43 3.94
C VAL A 34 -2.28 -2.72 2.60
N GLY A 35 -1.04 -2.50 2.13
CA GLY A 35 -0.76 -1.90 0.82
C GLY A 35 -1.23 -2.75 -0.37
N LEU A 36 -1.18 -4.07 -0.28
CA LEU A 36 -1.67 -4.99 -1.32
C LEU A 36 -3.20 -5.04 -1.36
N LEU A 37 -3.85 -4.96 -0.18
CA LEU A 37 -5.31 -4.88 -0.06
C LEU A 37 -5.88 -3.54 -0.54
N VAL A 38 -5.15 -2.43 -0.33
CA VAL A 38 -5.57 -1.07 -0.72
C VAL A 38 -5.10 -0.69 -2.13
N GLY A 39 -4.03 -1.32 -2.64
CA GLY A 39 -3.42 -1.03 -3.94
C GLY A 39 -4.21 -1.50 -5.16
N PRO A 40 -3.74 -1.18 -6.38
CA PRO A 40 -4.47 -1.41 -7.64
C PRO A 40 -4.83 -2.88 -7.94
N GLY A 41 -4.18 -3.86 -7.30
CA GLY A 41 -4.55 -5.27 -7.36
C GLY A 41 -5.77 -5.67 -6.50
N GLY A 42 -6.11 -4.87 -5.49
CA GLY A 42 -7.27 -5.09 -4.59
C GLY A 42 -8.51 -4.25 -4.94
N VAL A 43 -8.35 -3.18 -5.73
CA VAL A 43 -9.43 -2.27 -6.16
C VAL A 43 -9.78 -2.38 -7.64
N SER A 44 -9.37 -3.45 -8.32
CA SER A 44 -9.95 -3.79 -9.63
C SER A 44 -11.40 -4.28 -9.54
N ILE A 45 -12.02 -4.22 -8.36
CA ILE A 45 -13.40 -4.66 -8.08
C ILE A 45 -14.44 -3.57 -8.35
N PHE A 46 -14.04 -2.31 -8.56
CA PHE A 46 -14.98 -1.23 -8.86
C PHE A 46 -14.66 -0.60 -10.23
N ASN A 47 -15.36 -1.10 -11.24
CA ASN A 47 -15.68 -0.38 -12.48
C ASN A 47 -16.91 0.50 -12.23
#